data_AF-A0A4Q6I6E6-F1
#
_entry.id   AF-A0A4Q6I6E6-F1
#
_cell.length_a   1.000
_cell.length_b   1.000
_cell.length_c   1.000
_cell.angle_alpha   90.00
_cell.angle_beta   90.00
_cell.angle_gamma   90.00
#
_symmetry.space_group_name_H-M   'P 1'
#
loop_
_entity.id
_entity.type
_entity.pdbx_description
1 polymer ?
#
loop_
_entity_poly.entity_id
_entity_poly.type
_entity_poly.pdbx_seq_one_letter_code
_entity_poly.pdbx_strand_id
1 'polypeptide(L)'
;MFILNDIIEIKSQIVNILNIQIKYLEQSDLATVKDLQCIENVLINLLDCKHKKVKSSMNVILSSKNQETIELLNSVCLNYKRVLEVRNDLLVNTLQALKACG
;
A
#
# COMPACT_ATOMS: atom_id res chain seq x y z
N MET A 1 13.91 -15.17 7.92
CA MET A 1 12.45 -15.34 8.01
C MET A 1 11.74 -14.06 8.47
N PHE A 2 12.23 -13.34 9.49
CA PHE A 2 11.61 -12.10 10.02
C PHE A 2 11.36 -10.96 9.02
N ILE A 3 12.30 -10.67 8.10
CA ILE A 3 12.15 -9.48 7.22
C ILE A 3 11.01 -9.59 6.18
N LEU A 4 10.65 -10.81 5.75
CA LEU A 4 9.54 -11.02 4.82
C LEU A 4 8.20 -10.81 5.52
N ASN A 5 8.08 -11.30 6.77
CA ASN A 5 6.89 -11.08 7.59
C ASN A 5 6.68 -9.58 7.87
N ASP A 6 7.74 -8.84 8.19
CA ASP A 6 7.66 -7.38 8.33
C ASP A 6 7.15 -6.70 7.05
N ILE A 7 7.61 -7.14 5.87
CA ILE A 7 7.16 -6.60 4.58
C ILE A 7 5.68 -6.90 4.34
N ILE A 8 5.24 -8.13 4.65
CA ILE A 8 3.85 -8.56 4.54
C ILE A 8 2.95 -7.72 5.45
N GLU A 9 3.37 -7.52 6.70
CA GLU A 9 2.62 -6.72 7.68
C GLU A 9 2.49 -5.27 7.23
N ILE A 10 3.61 -4.63 6.85
CA ILE A 10 3.60 -3.23 6.38
C ILE A 10 2.69 -3.08 5.16
N LYS A 11 2.79 -3.97 4.16
CA LYS A 11 1.92 -3.92 2.97
C LYS A 11 0.45 -4.09 3.33
N SER A 12 0.13 -4.99 4.27
CA SER A 12 -1.24 -5.19 4.75
C SER A 12 -1.80 -3.95 5.43
N GLN A 13 -0.98 -3.23 6.21
CA GLN A 13 -1.36 -1.96 6.82
C GLN A 13 -1.59 -0.87 5.76
N ILE A 14 -0.75 -0.79 4.72
CA ILE A 14 -0.98 0.17 3.63
C ILE A 14 -2.31 -0.14 2.92
N VAL A 15 -2.59 -1.41 2.60
CA VAL A 15 -3.89 -1.82 2.04
C VAL A 15 -5.06 -1.34 2.89
N ASN A 16 -4.95 -1.47 4.23
CA ASN A 16 -6.00 -0.99 5.13
C ASN A 16 -6.19 0.52 5.04
N ILE A 17 -5.10 1.31 5.07
CA ILE A 17 -5.17 2.77 4.91
C ILE A 17 -5.78 3.16 3.56
N LEU A 18 -5.41 2.50 2.46
CA LEU A 18 -5.98 2.77 1.14
C LEU A 18 -7.48 2.47 1.09
N ASN A 19 -7.93 1.37 1.71
CA ASN A 19 -9.36 1.06 1.81
C ASN A 19 -10.14 2.12 2.60
N ILE A 20 -9.54 2.67 3.66
CA ILE A 20 -10.14 3.77 4.43
C ILE A 20 -10.18 5.04 3.57
N GLN A 21 -9.09 5.38 2.87
CA GLN A 21 -9.06 6.52 1.94
C GLN A 21 -10.15 6.40 0.87
N ILE A 22 -10.39 5.21 0.30
CA ILE A 22 -11.46 4.96 -0.68
C ILE A 22 -12.82 5.33 -0.09
N LYS A 23 -13.15 4.88 1.12
CA LYS A 23 -14.42 5.21 1.78
C LYS A 23 -14.63 6.71 1.95
N TYR A 24 -13.56 7.46 2.27
CA TYR A 24 -13.64 8.91 2.40
C TYR A 24 -13.69 9.63 1.04
N LEU A 25 -13.02 9.10 0.01
CA LEU A 25 -13.14 9.60 -1.37
C LEU A 25 -14.58 9.47 -1.89
N GLU A 26 -15.25 8.34 -1.63
CA GLU A 26 -16.67 8.14 -1.94
C GLU A 26 -17.58 9.16 -1.25
N GLN A 27 -17.17 9.66 -0.08
CA GLN A 27 -17.87 10.70 0.68
C GLN A 27 -17.42 12.13 0.31
N SER A 28 -16.51 12.27 -0.65
CA SER A 28 -15.89 13.56 -1.03
C SER A 28 -15.15 14.27 0.12
N ASP A 29 -14.73 13.54 1.15
CA ASP A 29 -13.95 14.09 2.27
C ASP A 29 -12.45 14.08 1.94
N LEU A 30 -12.03 15.08 1.15
CA LEU A 30 -10.64 15.24 0.74
C LEU A 30 -9.70 15.64 1.89
N ALA A 31 -10.22 16.25 2.95
CA ALA A 31 -9.42 16.65 4.10
C ALA A 31 -8.94 15.41 4.85
N THR A 32 -9.85 14.49 5.19
CA THR A 32 -9.51 13.23 5.85
C THR A 32 -8.63 12.35 4.97
N VAL A 33 -8.86 12.31 3.65
CA VAL A 33 -7.99 11.59 2.71
C VAL A 33 -6.55 12.12 2.78
N LYS A 34 -6.37 13.44 2.84
CA LYS A 34 -5.03 14.06 2.94
C LYS A 34 -4.34 13.74 4.26
N ASP A 35 -5.08 13.69 5.37
CA ASP A 35 -4.52 13.28 6.67
C ASP A 35 -4.08 11.82 6.65
N LEU A 36 -4.88 10.93 6.04
CA LEU A 36 -4.54 9.52 5.88
C LEU A 36 -3.33 9.30 4.95
N GLN A 37 -3.10 10.16 3.95
CA GLN A 37 -1.91 10.12 3.11
C GLN A 37 -0.62 10.37 3.90
N CYS A 38 -0.67 11.13 4.99
CA CYS A 38 0.49 11.28 5.87
C CYS A 38 0.88 9.94 6.51
N ILE A 39 -0.10 9.16 6.95
CA ILE A 39 0.12 7.81 7.52
C ILE A 39 0.62 6.85 6.44
N GLU A 40 0.00 6.87 5.25
CA GLU A 40 0.45 6.10 4.09
C GLU A 40 1.93 6.35 3.78
N ASN A 41 2.36 7.61 3.76
CA ASN A 41 3.75 7.98 3.48
C ASN A 41 4.73 7.42 4.52
N VAL A 42 4.36 7.40 5.80
CA VAL A 42 5.18 6.78 6.86
C VAL A 42 5.35 5.29 6.60
N LEU A 43 4.27 4.60 6.24
CA LEU A 43 4.30 3.16 5.94
C LEU A 43 5.11 2.85 4.67
N ILE A 44 4.99 3.67 3.62
CA ILE A 44 5.82 3.54 2.41
C ILE A 44 7.30 3.71 2.74
N ASN A 45 7.66 4.72 3.54
CA ASN A 45 9.05 4.93 3.97
C ASN A 45 9.60 3.75 4.78
N LEU A 46 8.77 3.15 5.66
CA LEU A 46 9.13 1.94 6.39
C LEU A 46 9.35 0.75 5.46
N LEU A 47 8.45 0.56 4.47
CA LEU A 47 8.57 -0.50 3.47
C LEU A 47 9.86 -0.35 2.66
N ASP A 48 10.18 0.87 2.21
CA ASP A 48 11.41 1.19 1.49
C ASP A 48 12.66 0.88 2.31
N CYS A 49 12.64 1.18 3.62
CA CYS A 49 13.73 0.81 4.51
C CYS A 49 13.91 -0.71 4.60
N LYS A 50 12.82 -1.50 4.63
CA LYS A 50 12.89 -2.96 4.63
C LYS A 50 13.39 -3.50 3.29
N HIS A 51 12.90 -2.96 2.17
CA HIS A 51 13.37 -3.34 0.83
C HIS A 51 14.87 -3.09 0.63
N LYS A 52 15.41 -1.96 1.11
CA LYS A 52 16.85 -1.68 1.05
C LYS A 52 17.68 -2.74 1.79
N LYS A 53 17.23 -3.16 2.98
CA LYS A 53 17.86 -4.24 3.77
C LYS A 53 17.79 -5.60 3.09
N VAL A 54 16.69 -5.86 2.37
CA VAL A 54 16.54 -7.06 1.54
C VAL A 54 17.52 -7.05 0.38
N LYS A 55 17.61 -5.94 -0.37
CA LYS A 55 18.49 -5.81 -1.54
C LYS A 55 19.97 -5.95 -1.18
N SER A 56 20.39 -5.44 -0.02
CA SER A 56 21.76 -5.63 0.49
C SER A 56 22.05 -7.08 0.94
N SER A 57 21.01 -7.91 1.09
CA SER A 57 21.08 -9.27 1.64
C SER A 57 20.49 -10.31 0.69
N MET A 58 20.45 -10.03 -0.62
CA MET A 58 19.63 -10.75 -1.62
C MET A 58 19.93 -12.26 -1.68
N ASN A 59 21.16 -12.68 -1.36
CA ASN A 59 21.55 -14.08 -1.23
C ASN A 59 20.78 -14.85 -0.14
N VAL A 60 20.24 -14.16 0.88
CA VAL A 60 19.49 -14.74 2.00
C VAL A 60 18.02 -15.05 1.64
N ILE A 61 17.45 -14.33 0.67
CA ILE A 61 16.05 -14.53 0.25
C ILE A 61 15.94 -15.61 -0.82
N LEU A 62 16.88 -15.65 -1.77
CA LEU A 62 16.91 -16.70 -2.79
C LEU A 62 17.11 -18.10 -2.19
N SER A 63 17.67 -18.20 -0.98
CA SER A 63 17.77 -19.46 -0.22
C SER A 63 16.51 -19.83 0.60
N SER A 64 15.48 -18.97 0.61
CA SER A 64 14.25 -19.22 1.38
C SER A 64 13.36 -20.24 0.68
N LYS A 65 13.24 -21.45 1.24
CA LYS A 65 12.33 -22.51 0.76
C LYS A 65 10.90 -22.41 1.32
N ASN A 66 10.55 -21.29 1.97
CA ASN A 66 9.25 -21.13 2.61
C ASN A 66 8.19 -20.66 1.59
N GLN A 67 7.60 -21.61 0.89
CA GLN A 67 6.60 -21.40 -0.15
C GLN A 67 5.35 -20.66 0.36
N GLU A 68 4.89 -20.97 1.58
CA GLU A 68 3.74 -20.31 2.21
C GLU A 68 3.97 -18.80 2.37
N THR A 69 5.16 -18.39 2.82
CA THR A 69 5.52 -16.97 2.94
C THR A 69 5.55 -16.27 1.58
N ILE A 70 6.02 -16.97 0.54
CA ILE A 70 6.06 -16.45 -0.84
C ILE A 70 4.64 -16.25 -1.39
N GLU A 71 3.75 -17.22 -1.18
CA GLU A 71 2.36 -17.16 -1.60
C GLU A 71 1.60 -16.04 -0.88
N LEU A 72 1.79 -15.89 0.43
CA LEU A 72 1.21 -14.80 1.21
C LEU A 72 1.70 -13.44 0.71
N LEU A 73 3.00 -13.30 0.45
CA LEU A 73 3.57 -12.07 -0.09
C LEU A 73 2.97 -11.73 -1.47
N ASN A 74 2.84 -12.72 -2.36
CA ASN A 74 2.23 -12.53 -3.68
C ASN A 74 0.76 -12.08 -3.56
N SER A 75 -0.02 -12.73 -2.70
CA SER A 75 -1.43 -12.37 -2.45
C SER A 75 -1.56 -10.92 -1.98
N VAL A 76 -0.76 -10.51 -0.99
CA VAL A 76 -0.76 -9.15 -0.47
C VAL A 76 -0.32 -8.14 -1.54
N CYS A 77 0.65 -8.47 -2.38
CA CYS A 77 1.09 -7.60 -3.47
C CYS A 77 0.01 -7.41 -4.55
N LEU A 78 -0.72 -8.47 -4.91
CA LEU A 78 -1.85 -8.39 -5.85
C LEU A 78 -2.97 -7.52 -5.28
N ASN A 79 -3.33 -7.71 -4.00
CA ASN A 79 -4.34 -6.91 -3.35
C ASN A 79 -3.95 -5.42 -3.26
N TYR A 80 -2.70 -5.16 -2.88
CA TYR A 80 -2.13 -3.82 -2.86
C TYR A 80 -2.27 -3.10 -4.22
N LYS A 81 -1.92 -3.78 -5.31
CA LYS A 81 -2.05 -3.23 -6.67
C LYS A 81 -3.51 -2.90 -7.00
N ARG A 82 -4.43 -3.82 -6.73
CA ARG A 82 -5.87 -3.64 -7.01
C ARG A 82 -6.45 -2.45 -6.25
N VAL A 83 -6.15 -2.32 -4.97
CA VAL A 83 -6.70 -1.24 -4.14
C VAL A 83 -6.15 0.13 -4.56
N LEU A 84 -4.87 0.19 -4.96
CA LEU A 84 -4.29 1.42 -5.52
C LEU A 84 -4.98 1.88 -6.80
N GLU A 85 -5.29 0.96 -7.72
CA GLU A 85 -6.01 1.26 -8.96
C GLU A 85 -7.38 1.89 -8.65
N VAL A 86 -8.17 1.26 -7.77
CA VAL A 86 -9.49 1.77 -7.35
C VAL A 86 -9.38 3.18 -6.74
N ARG A 87 -8.43 3.39 -5.82
CA ARG A 87 -8.25 4.72 -5.20
C ARG A 87 -7.90 5.78 -6.24
N ASN A 88 -7.00 5.46 -7.16
CA ASN A 88 -6.55 6.43 -8.16
C ASN A 88 -7.70 6.80 -9.13
N ASP A 89 -8.50 5.83 -9.54
CA ASP A 89 -9.67 6.08 -10.39
C ASP A 89 -10.68 7.00 -9.68
N LEU A 90 -10.97 6.73 -8.41
CA LEU A 90 -11.84 7.59 -7.60
C LEU A 90 -11.27 9.01 -7.46
N LEU A 91 -9.99 9.14 -7.15
CA LEU A 91 -9.34 10.44 -7.00
C LEU A 91 -9.44 11.27 -8.28
N VAL A 92 -9.18 10.66 -9.45
CA VAL A 92 -9.31 11.34 -10.75
C VAL A 92 -10.75 11.80 -10.98
N ASN A 93 -11.73 10.94 -10.71
CA ASN A 93 -13.15 11.28 -10.88
C ASN A 93 -13.58 12.42 -9.95
N THR A 94 -13.19 12.38 -8.67
CA THR A 94 -13.49 13.45 -7.70
C THR A 94 -12.87 14.78 -8.11
N LEU A 95 -11.62 14.79 -8.57
CA LEU A 95 -10.95 16.00 -9.03
C LEU A 95 -11.58 16.58 -10.31
N GLN A 96 -12.04 15.73 -11.23
CA GLN A 96 -12.77 16.17 -12.42
C GLN A 96 -14.13 16.79 -12.06
N ALA A 97 -14.87 16.17 -11.15
CA ALA A 97 -16.16 16.68 -10.68
C ALA A 97 -16.02 18.07 -10.03
N LEU A 98 -14.99 18.29 -9.21
CA LEU A 98 -14.73 19.59 -8.59
C LEU A 98 -14.41 20.68 -9.61
N LYS A 99 -13.70 20.36 -10.69
CA LYS A 99 -13.40 21.31 -11.78
C LYS A 99 -14.63 21.69 -12.61
N ALA A 100 -15.64 20.83 -12.68
CA ALA A 100 -16.86 21.11 -13.44
C ALA A 100 -17.83 22.04 -12.68
N CYS A 101 -17.65 22.20 -11.36
CA CYS A 101 -18.55 22.95 -10.48
C CYS A 101 -18.02 24.33 -10.05
N GLY A 102 -16.82 24.73 -10.51
CA GLY A 102 -16.19 26.02 -10.19
C GLY A 102 -15.92 26.84 -11.45
#